data_AF-A0A6A9ST40-F1
#
_entry.id   AF-A0A6A9ST40-F1
#
_cell.length_a   1.000
_cell.length_b   1.000
_cell.length_c   1.000
_cell.angle_alpha   90.00
_cell.angle_beta   90.00
_cell.angle_gamma   90.00
#
_symmetry.space_group_name_H-M   'P 1'
#
loop_
_entity.id
_entity.type
_entity.pdbx_description
1 polymer ?
#
loop_
_entity_poly.entity_id
_entity_poly.type
_entity_poly.pdbx_seq_one_letter_code
_entity_poly.pdbx_strand_id
1 'polypeptide(L)'
;MPAVRVLAVLALAALLAAAFVAATLAFTARSTSTTLAAATTYGFFAVAFFWPIALSLGRVVLAGQFGVRIGDGLVDALVVASPVYAYANALTVVGVDPVATTGAVPDGVGVALLFAWTVAAFALAARRFDRVDL
;
A
#
# COMPACT_ATOMS: atom_id res chain seq x y z
N MET A 1 27.80 -11.54 5.44
CA MET A 1 26.99 -10.40 4.93
C MET A 1 25.86 -10.79 3.96
N PRO A 2 25.96 -11.76 3.03
CA PRO A 2 24.86 -12.03 2.09
C PRO A 2 23.62 -12.65 2.77
N ALA A 3 23.78 -13.54 3.74
CA ALA A 3 22.63 -14.20 4.41
C ALA A 3 21.72 -13.21 5.16
N VAL A 4 22.29 -12.21 5.85
CA VAL A 4 21.52 -11.19 6.59
C VAL A 4 20.69 -10.33 5.62
N ARG A 5 21.26 -9.98 4.46
CA ARG A 5 20.53 -9.24 3.42
C ARG A 5 19.38 -10.06 2.85
N VAL A 6 19.61 -11.34 2.56
CA VAL A 6 18.55 -12.24 2.07
C VAL A 6 17.41 -12.35 3.09
N LEU A 7 17.73 -12.53 4.39
CA LEU A 7 16.72 -12.60 5.44
C LEU A 7 15.92 -11.29 5.57
N ALA A 8 16.57 -10.14 5.47
CA ALA A 8 15.89 -8.84 5.53
C ALA A 8 14.96 -8.64 4.32
N VAL A 9 15.39 -9.00 3.11
CA VAL A 9 14.53 -8.97 1.91
C VAL A 9 13.32 -9.89 2.08
N LEU A 10 13.53 -11.11 2.56
CA LEU A 10 12.44 -12.06 2.83
C LEU A 10 11.46 -11.52 3.88
N ALA A 11 11.97 -10.90 4.94
CA ALA A 11 11.14 -10.30 5.98
C ALA A 11 10.29 -9.14 5.43
N LEU A 12 10.87 -8.28 4.60
CA LEU A 12 10.15 -7.18 3.95
C LEU A 12 9.12 -7.69 2.94
N ALA A 13 9.44 -8.73 2.18
CA ALA A 13 8.51 -9.38 1.27
C ALA A 13 7.34 -10.04 2.02
N ALA A 14 7.62 -10.69 3.15
CA ALA A 14 6.61 -11.26 4.02
C ALA A 14 5.70 -10.17 4.63
N LEU A 15 6.27 -9.03 5.02
CA LEU A 15 5.51 -7.88 5.53
C LEU A 15 4.60 -7.28 4.47
N LEU A 16 5.11 -7.12 3.23
CA LEU A 16 4.30 -6.68 2.10
C LEU A 16 3.16 -7.67 1.82
N ALA A 17 3.45 -8.97 1.80
CA ALA A 17 2.43 -10.00 1.63
C ALA A 17 1.37 -9.93 2.75
N ALA A 18 1.78 -9.75 4.01
CA ALA A 18 0.88 -9.59 5.13
C ALA A 18 -0.03 -8.36 4.97
N ALA A 19 0.50 -7.23 4.49
CA ALA A 19 -0.31 -6.05 4.19
C ALA A 19 -1.38 -6.33 3.13
N PHE A 20 -1.04 -7.03 2.04
CA PHE A 20 -2.01 -7.40 1.00
C PHE A 20 -3.06 -8.39 1.50
N VAL A 21 -2.65 -9.40 2.28
CA VAL A 21 -3.58 -10.35 2.90
C VAL A 21 -4.54 -9.65 3.85
N ALA A 22 -4.02 -8.78 4.73
CA ALA A 22 -4.84 -8.02 5.67
C ALA A 22 -5.82 -7.08 4.96
N ALA A 23 -5.39 -6.40 3.90
CA ALA A 23 -6.25 -5.54 3.09
C ALA A 23 -7.35 -6.36 2.41
N THR A 24 -7.00 -7.49 1.82
CA THR A 24 -7.96 -8.43 1.21
C THR A 24 -9.00 -8.86 2.24
N LEU A 25 -8.57 -9.33 3.41
CA LEU A 25 -9.46 -9.69 4.52
C LEU A 25 -10.37 -8.53 4.91
N ALA A 26 -9.84 -7.32 5.02
CA ALA A 26 -10.64 -6.15 5.35
C ALA A 26 -11.74 -5.91 4.31
N PHE A 27 -11.44 -6.01 3.00
CA PHE A 27 -12.43 -5.81 1.94
C PHE A 27 -13.45 -6.93 1.85
N THR A 28 -13.04 -8.18 2.05
CA THR A 28 -13.92 -9.34 1.92
C THR A 28 -14.79 -9.58 3.16
N ALA A 29 -14.38 -9.14 4.35
CA ALA A 29 -15.08 -9.36 5.61
C ALA A 29 -16.56 -8.93 5.64
N ARG A 30 -17.00 -8.04 4.75
CA ARG A 30 -18.39 -7.57 4.65
C ARG A 30 -19.09 -7.92 3.33
N SER A 31 -18.40 -8.62 2.43
CA SER A 31 -18.97 -8.92 1.11
C SER A 31 -19.68 -10.26 1.14
N THR A 32 -21.00 -10.24 0.94
CA THR A 32 -21.81 -11.45 0.71
C THR A 32 -21.69 -11.97 -0.73
N SER A 33 -21.16 -11.15 -1.64
CA SER A 33 -20.90 -11.52 -3.03
C SER A 33 -19.42 -11.87 -3.24
N THR A 34 -19.17 -13.08 -3.75
CA THR A 34 -17.83 -13.54 -4.14
C THR A 34 -17.27 -12.73 -5.31
N THR A 35 -18.11 -12.33 -6.26
CA THR A 35 -17.71 -11.51 -7.41
C THR A 35 -17.25 -10.11 -6.98
N LEU A 36 -17.98 -9.46 -6.07
CA LEU A 36 -17.62 -8.14 -5.56
C LEU A 36 -16.35 -8.20 -4.69
N ALA A 37 -16.21 -9.25 -3.89
CA ALA A 37 -14.99 -9.53 -3.12
C ALA A 37 -13.76 -9.71 -4.05
N ALA A 38 -13.90 -10.48 -5.12
CA ALA A 38 -12.83 -10.67 -6.10
C ALA A 38 -12.49 -9.36 -6.81
N ALA A 39 -13.49 -8.64 -7.32
CA ALA A 39 -13.29 -7.37 -8.03
C ALA A 39 -12.60 -6.30 -7.15
N THR A 40 -13.00 -6.17 -5.89
CA THR A 40 -12.38 -5.23 -4.95
C THR A 40 -10.94 -5.61 -4.61
N THR A 41 -10.65 -6.91 -4.48
CA THR A 41 -9.28 -7.41 -4.25
C THR A 41 -8.39 -7.09 -5.45
N TYR A 42 -8.80 -7.45 -6.67
CA TYR A 42 -8.05 -7.13 -7.89
C TYR A 42 -7.90 -5.62 -8.09
N GLY A 43 -8.96 -4.85 -7.80
CA GLY A 43 -8.93 -3.40 -7.83
C GLY A 43 -7.89 -2.83 -6.87
N PHE A 44 -7.82 -3.35 -5.64
CA PHE A 44 -6.80 -2.93 -4.66
C PHE A 44 -5.38 -3.24 -5.15
N PHE A 45 -5.14 -4.45 -5.68
CA PHE A 45 -3.84 -4.80 -6.25
C PHE A 45 -3.46 -3.86 -7.39
N ALA A 46 -4.36 -3.64 -8.35
CA ALA A 46 -4.13 -2.72 -9.46
C ALA A 46 -3.81 -1.31 -8.97
N VAL A 47 -4.57 -0.79 -8.01
CA VAL A 47 -4.33 0.53 -7.42
C VAL A 47 -3.00 0.58 -6.67
N ALA A 48 -2.63 -0.46 -5.92
CA ALA A 48 -1.37 -0.52 -5.20
C ALA A 48 -0.14 -0.49 -6.14
N PHE A 49 -0.20 -1.22 -7.26
CA PHE A 49 0.87 -1.25 -8.26
C PHE A 49 0.91 0.01 -9.13
N PHE A 50 -0.25 0.55 -9.50
CA PHE A 50 -0.37 1.75 -10.34
C PHE A 50 -0.72 3.00 -9.53
N TRP A 51 -0.31 3.04 -8.25
CA TRP A 51 -0.68 4.09 -7.29
C TRP A 51 -0.40 5.51 -7.80
N PRO A 52 0.78 5.81 -8.40
CA PRO A 52 1.03 7.15 -8.95
C PRO A 52 0.08 7.52 -10.09
N ILE A 53 -0.29 6.55 -10.94
CA ILE A 53 -1.24 6.75 -12.04
C ILE A 53 -2.64 7.00 -11.48
N ALA A 54 -3.06 6.20 -10.49
CA ALA A 54 -4.35 6.37 -9.82
C ALA A 54 -4.48 7.77 -9.16
N LEU A 55 -3.42 8.24 -8.49
CA LEU A 55 -3.37 9.59 -7.92
C LEU A 55 -3.44 10.68 -8.99
N SER A 56 -2.71 10.50 -10.10
CA SER A 56 -2.72 11.44 -11.22
C SER A 56 -4.11 11.56 -11.85
N LEU A 57 -4.77 10.42 -12.10
CA LEU A 57 -6.15 10.39 -12.60
C LEU A 57 -7.12 11.02 -11.60
N GLY A 58 -7.00 10.70 -10.30
CA GLY A 58 -7.82 11.30 -9.25
C GLY A 58 -7.70 12.83 -9.20
N ARG A 59 -6.48 13.36 -9.36
CA ARG A 59 -6.24 14.81 -9.44
C ARG A 59 -6.93 15.44 -10.64
N VAL A 60 -6.85 14.82 -11.82
CA VAL A 60 -7.51 15.32 -13.04
C VAL A 60 -9.03 15.35 -12.84
N VAL A 61 -9.60 14.28 -12.29
CA VAL A 61 -11.05 14.19 -12.02
C VAL A 61 -11.48 15.21 -10.97
N LEU A 62 -10.74 15.35 -9.86
CA LEU A 62 -11.05 16.31 -8.80
C LEU A 62 -10.96 17.76 -9.26
N ALA A 63 -9.93 18.09 -10.05
CA ALA A 63 -9.79 19.41 -10.63
C ALA A 63 -10.87 19.70 -11.69
N GLY A 64 -11.18 18.71 -12.54
CA GLY A 64 -12.11 18.88 -13.66
C GLY A 64 -13.58 18.90 -13.26
N GLN A 65 -14.02 17.96 -12.41
CA GLN A 65 -15.43 17.82 -12.03
C GLN A 65 -15.80 18.62 -10.79
N PHE A 66 -14.86 18.78 -9.84
CA PHE A 66 -15.15 19.35 -8.52
C PHE A 66 -14.41 20.68 -8.27
N GLY A 67 -13.55 21.13 -9.20
CA GLY A 67 -12.76 22.35 -9.05
C GLY A 67 -11.70 22.29 -7.94
N VAL A 68 -11.42 21.11 -7.38
CA VAL A 68 -10.48 20.94 -6.27
C VAL A 68 -9.06 20.84 -6.82
N ARG A 69 -8.21 21.80 -6.46
CA ARG A 69 -6.78 21.79 -6.82
C ARG A 69 -5.98 21.10 -5.74
N ILE A 70 -5.44 19.92 -6.07
CA ILE A 70 -4.46 19.23 -5.23
C ILE A 70 -3.07 19.82 -5.52
N GLY A 71 -2.39 20.28 -4.47
CA GLY A 71 -1.01 20.75 -4.55
C GLY A 71 -0.02 19.60 -4.76
N ASP A 72 1.06 19.86 -5.48
CA ASP A 72 2.04 18.83 -5.86
C ASP A 72 2.67 18.12 -4.65
N GLY A 73 2.94 18.86 -3.56
CA GLY A 73 3.48 18.27 -2.33
C GLY A 73 2.55 17.25 -1.63
N LEU A 74 1.23 17.37 -1.82
CA LEU A 74 0.28 16.36 -1.30
C LEU A 74 0.31 15.09 -2.15
N VAL A 75 0.49 15.23 -3.47
CA VAL A 75 0.66 14.08 -4.38
C VAL A 75 1.95 13.34 -4.04
N ASP A 76 3.05 14.06 -3.82
CA ASP A 76 4.33 13.46 -3.45
C ASP A 76 4.22 12.67 -2.14
N ALA A 77 3.59 13.25 -1.11
CA ALA A 77 3.34 12.56 0.15
C ALA A 77 2.47 11.29 -0.02
N LEU A 78 1.45 11.36 -0.88
CA LEU A 78 0.59 10.21 -1.18
C LEU A 78 1.28 9.14 -2.01
N VAL A 79 2.20 9.50 -2.90
CA VAL A 79 3.01 8.54 -3.65
C VAL A 79 3.88 7.73 -2.69
N VAL A 80 4.52 8.40 -1.72
CA VAL A 80 5.34 7.73 -0.69
C VAL A 80 4.51 6.80 0.19
N ALA A 81 3.22 7.13 0.41
CA ALA A 81 2.31 6.29 1.18
C ALA A 81 1.91 4.97 0.49
N SER A 82 2.29 4.75 -0.78
CA SER A 82 2.02 3.48 -1.47
C SER A 82 2.74 2.32 -0.77
N PRO A 83 2.08 1.16 -0.53
CA PRO A 83 2.72 -0.01 0.04
C PRO A 83 3.84 -0.57 -0.86
N VAL A 84 3.69 -0.44 -2.19
CA VAL A 84 4.72 -0.88 -3.15
C VAL A 84 5.92 0.06 -3.14
N TYR A 85 5.68 1.37 -3.08
CA TYR A 85 6.76 2.36 -2.92
C TYR A 85 7.48 2.17 -1.58
N ALA A 86 6.73 1.97 -0.50
CA ALA A 86 7.28 1.73 0.83
C ALA A 86 8.18 0.49 0.88
N TYR A 87 7.82 -0.58 0.17
CA TYR A 87 8.69 -1.75 -0.01
C TYR A 87 9.96 -1.41 -0.81
N ALA A 88 9.84 -0.74 -1.95
CA ALA A 88 11.00 -0.33 -2.74
C ALA A 88 11.98 0.57 -1.95
N ASN A 89 11.45 1.50 -1.16
CA ASN A 89 12.24 2.33 -0.24
C ASN A 89 12.84 1.50 0.90
N ALA A 90 12.11 0.54 1.48
CA ALA A 90 12.65 -0.30 2.56
C ALA A 90 13.86 -1.15 2.12
N LEU A 91 13.94 -1.50 0.82
CA LEU A 91 15.07 -2.23 0.26
C LEU A 91 16.38 -1.41 0.23
N THR A 92 16.31 -0.06 0.20
CA THR A 92 17.52 0.80 0.26
C THR A 92 18.29 0.58 1.55
N VAL A 93 17.57 0.38 2.67
CA VAL A 93 18.14 0.13 4.00
C VAL A 93 19.00 -1.14 4.02
N VAL A 94 18.72 -2.10 3.14
CA VAL A 94 19.44 -3.37 3.03
C VAL A 94 20.56 -3.31 1.97
N GLY A 95 20.77 -2.14 1.35
CA GLY A 95 21.75 -1.92 0.30
C GLY A 95 21.34 -2.51 -1.05
N VAL A 96 20.03 -2.60 -1.31
CA VAL A 96 19.47 -2.92 -2.61
C VAL A 96 18.99 -1.61 -3.23
N ASP A 97 19.68 -1.15 -4.27
CA ASP A 97 19.28 0.07 -4.96
C ASP A 97 17.92 -0.14 -5.66
N PRO A 98 16.89 0.64 -5.30
CA PRO A 98 15.64 0.60 -6.02
C PRO A 98 15.83 1.21 -7.41
N VAL A 99 15.06 0.72 -8.38
CA VAL A 99 14.89 1.41 -9.66
C VAL A 99 14.37 2.81 -9.35
N ALA A 100 15.11 3.84 -9.76
CA ALA A 100 14.93 5.24 -9.37
C ALA A 100 13.44 5.64 -9.24
N THR A 101 12.97 5.68 -8.00
CA THR A 101 11.66 6.22 -7.65
C THR A 101 11.83 7.69 -7.30
N THR A 102 10.97 8.54 -7.86
CA THR A 102 10.94 9.98 -7.60
C THR A 102 10.90 10.28 -6.10
N GLY A 103 11.80 11.16 -5.65
CA GLY A 103 11.91 11.62 -4.26
C GLY A 103 12.78 10.73 -3.38
N ALA A 104 13.84 11.28 -2.79
CA ALA A 104 14.60 10.59 -1.76
C ALA A 104 13.81 10.65 -0.44
N VAL A 105 13.23 9.54 -0.03
CA VAL A 105 12.59 9.40 1.29
C VAL A 105 13.63 8.93 2.30
N PRO A 106 13.67 9.49 3.52
CA PRO A 106 14.62 9.08 4.55
C PRO A 106 14.60 7.56 4.81
N ASP A 107 15.77 7.01 5.10
CA ASP A 107 15.93 5.59 5.38
C ASP A 107 15.03 5.12 6.53
N GLY A 108 14.37 3.98 6.35
CA GLY A 108 13.50 3.36 7.36
C GLY A 108 12.03 3.81 7.34
N VAL A 109 11.70 4.90 6.64
CA VAL A 109 10.30 5.34 6.49
C VAL A 109 9.46 4.30 5.74
N GLY A 110 10.03 3.65 4.71
CA GLY A 110 9.36 2.55 4.00
C GLY A 110 8.99 1.37 4.91
N VAL A 111 9.86 1.01 5.87
CA VAL A 111 9.58 -0.07 6.83
C VAL A 111 8.43 0.31 7.75
N ALA A 112 8.46 1.53 8.30
CA ALA A 112 7.41 2.03 9.17
C ALA A 112 6.05 2.11 8.45
N LEU A 113 6.04 2.55 7.19
CA LEU A 113 4.83 2.62 6.36
C LEU A 113 4.27 1.23 6.03
N LEU A 114 5.12 0.27 5.66
CA LEU A 114 4.69 -1.11 5.44
C LEU A 114 4.07 -1.72 6.70
N PHE A 115 4.69 -1.48 7.85
CA PHE A 115 4.17 -1.93 9.13
C PHE A 115 2.81 -1.27 9.43
N ALA A 116 2.70 0.05 9.22
CA ALA A 116 1.45 0.78 9.41
C ALA A 116 0.32 0.25 8.52
N TRP A 117 0.59 -0.02 7.23
CA TRP A 117 -0.36 -0.65 6.32
C TRP A 117 -0.85 -2.00 6.83
N THR A 118 0.09 -2.84 7.30
CA THR A 118 -0.23 -4.16 7.85
C THR A 118 -1.13 -4.05 9.08
N VAL A 119 -0.73 -3.25 10.07
CA VAL A 119 -1.48 -3.08 11.33
C VAL A 119 -2.85 -2.45 11.08
N ALA A 120 -2.93 -1.39 10.27
CA ALA A 120 -4.19 -0.70 9.99
C ALA A 120 -5.18 -1.60 9.25
N ALA A 121 -4.70 -2.39 8.27
CA ALA A 121 -5.55 -3.32 7.54
C ALA A 121 -6.07 -4.46 8.42
N PHE A 122 -5.22 -5.04 9.29
CA PHE A 122 -5.67 -6.05 10.25
C PHE A 122 -6.64 -5.49 11.28
N ALA A 123 -6.39 -4.30 11.82
CA ALA A 123 -7.32 -3.64 12.73
C ALA A 123 -8.68 -3.36 12.06
N LEU A 124 -8.67 -2.97 10.78
CA LEU A 124 -9.89 -2.79 10.00
C LEU A 124 -10.62 -4.11 9.73
N ALA A 125 -9.90 -5.17 9.42
CA ALA A 125 -10.46 -6.51 9.23
C ALA A 125 -11.13 -7.00 10.52
N ALA A 126 -10.42 -6.94 11.66
CA ALA A 126 -10.96 -7.31 12.97
C ALA A 126 -12.27 -6.57 13.27
N ARG A 127 -12.28 -5.24 13.15
CA ARG A 127 -13.49 -4.42 13.34
C ARG A 127 -14.65 -4.77 12.40
N ARG A 128 -14.36 -5.31 11.21
CA ARG A 128 -15.40 -5.71 10.24
C ARG A 128 -15.95 -7.08 10.56
N PHE A 129 -15.10 -8.04 10.95
CA PHE A 129 -15.51 -9.37 11.39
C PHE A 129 -16.26 -9.35 12.73
N ASP A 130 -15.88 -8.49 13.68
CA ASP A 130 -16.61 -8.31 14.97
C ASP A 130 -18.06 -7.87 14.79
N ARG A 131 -18.44 -7.40 13.59
CA ARG A 131 -19.80 -6.95 13.25
C ARG A 131 -20.58 -7.97 12.42
N VAL A 132 -20.02 -9.15 12.18
CA VAL A 132 -20.68 -10.27 11.49
C VAL A 132 -21.17 -11.23 12.56
N ASP A 133 -22.47 -11.26 12.80
CA ASP A 133 -23.08 -12.30 13.63
C ASP A 133 -22.93 -13.65 12.91
N LEU A 134 -22.30 -14.62 13.58
CA LEU A 134 -22.11 -16.00 13.13
C LEU A 134 -23.24 -16.90 13.66
#